data_AF-A0A3L5TTS6-F1
#
_entry.id   AF-A0A3L5TTS6-F1
#
_cell.length_a   1.000
_cell.length_b   1.000
_cell.length_c   1.000
_cell.angle_alpha   90.00
_cell.angle_beta   90.00
_cell.angle_gamma   90.00
#
_symmetry.space_group_name_H-M   'P 1'
#
loop_
_entity.id
_entity.type
_entity.pdbx_description
1 polymer ?
#
loop_
_entity_poly.entity_id
_entity_poly.type
_entity_poly.pdbx_seq_one_letter_code
_entity_poly.pdbx_strand_id
1 'polypeptide(L)' 'LNPTVAYIISTYTDIFNIDSSTGTITTKSYVDRENTEVILLPVVATDGVKSVTTTVTVQILDDNDNNPQISSDQNR' A
#
# COMPACT_ATOMS: atom_id res chain seq x y z
N LEU A 1 13.91 -27.24 -14.18
CA LEU A 1 12.72 -26.64 -13.52
C LEU A 1 13.00 -25.15 -13.38
N ASN A 2 12.14 -24.28 -13.88
CA ASN A 2 12.26 -22.85 -13.56
C ASN A 2 11.87 -22.69 -12.09
N PRO A 3 12.75 -22.21 -11.19
CA PRO A 3 12.34 -21.99 -9.81
C PRO A 3 11.21 -20.96 -9.80
N THR A 4 10.05 -21.37 -9.29
CA THR A 4 8.90 -20.47 -9.14
C THR A 4 9.19 -19.57 -7.95
N VAL A 5 9.48 -18.30 -8.21
CA VAL A 5 9.65 -17.30 -7.16
C VAL A 5 8.27 -16.96 -6.60
N ALA A 6 8.14 -16.98 -5.28
CA ALA A 6 6.95 -16.55 -4.55
C ALA A 6 7.15 -15.17 -3.93
N TYR A 7 6.08 -14.37 -3.92
CA TYR A 7 6.06 -13.02 -3.35
C TYR A 7 5.20 -12.96 -2.09
N ILE A 8 5.68 -12.29 -1.05
CA ILE A 8 5.06 -12.25 0.27
C ILE A 8 5.13 -10.83 0.86
N ILE A 9 4.04 -10.39 1.48
CA ILE A 9 4.00 -9.23 2.39
C ILE A 9 3.54 -9.72 3.77
N SER A 10 4.23 -9.27 4.81
CA SER A 10 3.95 -9.68 6.20
C SER A 10 3.41 -8.53 7.06
N THR A 11 3.42 -7.31 6.54
CA THR A 11 2.90 -6.09 7.18
C THR A 11 1.82 -5.47 6.32
N TYR A 12 0.95 -4.65 6.94
CA TYR A 12 -0.16 -3.98 6.26
C TYR A 12 -1.07 -4.95 5.49
N THR A 13 -1.23 -6.19 5.96
CA THR A 13 -1.98 -7.26 5.29
C THR A 13 -3.50 -7.08 5.36
N ASP A 14 -3.94 -6.17 6.22
CA ASP A 14 -5.28 -5.59 6.31
C ASP A 14 -5.55 -4.59 5.16
N ILE A 15 -4.52 -3.87 4.72
CA ILE A 15 -4.61 -2.84 3.68
C ILE A 15 -4.24 -3.38 2.29
N PHE A 16 -3.23 -4.24 2.21
CA PHE A 16 -2.69 -4.74 0.94
C PHE A 16 -2.78 -6.27 0.83
N ASN A 17 -2.87 -6.72 -0.41
CA ASN A 17 -2.65 -8.09 -0.82
C ASN A 17 -1.49 -8.15 -1.83
N ILE A 18 -0.79 -9.28 -1.87
CA ILE A 18 0.13 -9.58 -2.98
C ILE A 18 -0.23 -10.96 -3.55
N ASP A 19 -0.37 -11.04 -4.87
CA ASP A 19 -0.44 -12.33 -5.55
C ASP A 19 0.92 -13.02 -5.48
N SER A 20 0.97 -14.20 -4.85
CA SER A 20 2.24 -14.87 -4.58
C SER A 20 2.96 -15.35 -5.83
N SER A 21 2.29 -15.49 -6.97
CA SER A 21 2.86 -16.03 -8.21
C SER A 21 3.34 -14.94 -9.17
N THR A 22 2.69 -13.78 -9.16
CA THR A 22 2.94 -12.67 -10.09
C THR A 22 3.58 -11.46 -9.41
N GLY A 23 3.48 -11.35 -8.10
CA GLY A 23 3.91 -10.18 -7.34
C GLY A 23 2.98 -8.97 -7.47
N THR A 24 1.80 -9.12 -8.09
CA THR A 24 0.82 -8.04 -8.20
C THR A 24 0.31 -7.62 -6.83
N ILE A 25 0.52 -6.36 -6.46
CA ILE A 25 0.01 -5.77 -5.22
C ILE A 25 -1.36 -5.13 -5.49
N THR A 26 -2.32 -5.38 -4.62
CA THR A 26 -3.68 -4.81 -4.67
C THR A 26 -4.09 -4.28 -3.30
N THR A 27 -4.99 -3.31 -3.27
CA THR A 27 -5.59 -2.82 -2.04
C THR A 27 -6.78 -3.70 -1.62
N LYS A 28 -6.90 -3.96 -0.32
CA LYS A 28 -8.03 -4.66 0.31
C LYS A 28 -9.00 -3.68 0.98
N SER A 29 -8.48 -2.55 1.44
CA SER A 29 -9.26 -1.51 2.10
C SER A 29 -8.86 -0.13 1.58
N TYR A 30 -9.71 0.86 1.86
CA TYR A 30 -9.35 2.26 1.69
C TYR A 30 -8.26 2.65 2.70
N VAL A 31 -7.35 3.51 2.27
CA VAL A 31 -6.36 4.15 3.12
C VAL A 31 -6.80 5.59 3.28
N ASP A 32 -7.07 5.99 4.52
CA ASP A 32 -7.40 7.37 4.83
C ASP A 32 -6.11 8.21 4.81
N ARG A 33 -6.09 9.21 3.92
CA ARG A 33 -4.94 10.11 3.73
C ARG A 33 -4.66 10.93 4.98
N GLU A 34 -5.69 11.30 5.75
CA GLU A 34 -5.51 12.09 6.98
C GLU A 34 -4.66 11.37 8.04
N ASN A 35 -4.51 10.05 7.91
CA ASN A 35 -3.78 9.23 8.87
C ASN A 35 -2.36 8.86 8.40
N THR A 36 -2.08 8.75 7.08
CA THR A 36 -0.75 8.36 6.56
C THR A 36 -0.54 8.76 5.09
N GLU A 37 0.49 9.57 4.80
CA GLU A 37 0.83 10.01 3.43
C GLU A 37 1.67 9.00 2.64
N VAL A 38 2.49 8.21 3.33
CA VAL A 38 3.42 7.26 2.71
C VAL A 38 3.45 5.96 3.51
N ILE A 39 3.28 4.83 2.83
CA ILE A 39 3.48 3.50 3.39
C ILE A 39 4.74 2.89 2.78
N LEU A 40 5.70 2.52 3.64
CA LEU A 40 6.85 1.72 3.25
C LEU A 40 6.48 0.25 3.43
N LEU A 41 6.23 -0.45 2.32
CA LEU A 41 5.76 -1.83 2.28
C LEU A 41 6.93 -2.79 1.98
N PRO A 42 7.45 -3.54 2.96
CA PRO A 42 8.46 -4.56 2.72
C PRO A 42 7.84 -5.75 1.97
N VAL A 43 8.46 -6.13 0.86
CA VAL A 43 8.08 -7.27 0.02
C VAL A 43 9.23 -8.26 -0.01
N VAL A 44 8.90 -9.53 0.23
CA VAL A 44 9.85 -10.64 0.13
C VAL A 44 9.64 -11.39 -1.17
N ALA A 45 10.72 -11.66 -1.89
CA ALA A 45 10.75 -12.63 -2.98
C ALA A 45 11.56 -13.86 -2.53
N THR A 46 11.03 -15.07 -2.70
CA THR A 46 11.67 -16.32 -2.28
C THR A 46 11.53 -17.42 -3.32
N ASP A 47 12.58 -18.21 -3.54
CA ASP A 47 12.52 -19.43 -4.35
C ASP A 47 12.30 -20.70 -3.50
N GLY A 48 12.04 -20.53 -2.20
CA GLY A 48 11.92 -21.60 -1.21
C GLY A 48 13.24 -21.99 -0.53
N VAL A 49 14.39 -21.57 -1.06
CA VAL A 49 15.73 -21.81 -0.48
C VAL A 49 16.37 -20.49 -0.03
N LYS A 50 16.27 -19.46 -0.85
CA LYS A 50 16.77 -18.11 -0.59
C LYS A 50 15.64 -17.11 -0.67
N SER A 51 15.75 -16.06 0.12
CA SER A 51 14.84 -14.93 0.10
C SER A 51 15.59 -13.62 0.05
N VAL A 52 15.00 -12.63 -0.62
CA VAL A 52 15.44 -11.24 -0.62
C VAL A 52 14.26 -10.35 -0.24
N THR A 53 14.54 -9.30 0.53
CA THR A 53 13.54 -8.30 0.92
C THR A 53 13.85 -6.99 0.21
N THR A 54 12.82 -6.36 -0.34
CA THR A 54 12.88 -4.99 -0.87
C THR A 54 11.73 -4.16 -0.30
N THR A 55 11.83 -2.84 -0.34
CA THR A 55 10.78 -1.95 0.12
C THR A 55 10.10 -1.29 -1.07
N VAL A 56 8.77 -1.43 -1.16
CA VAL A 56 7.92 -0.69 -2.08
C VAL A 56 7.40 0.55 -1.37
N THR A 57 7.66 1.73 -1.92
CA THR A 57 7.12 2.99 -1.40
C THR A 57 5.76 3.24 -2.03
N VAL A 58 4.71 3.19 -1.23
CA VAL A 58 3.34 3.51 -1.64
C VAL A 58 3.02 4.93 -1.20
N GLN A 59 2.90 5.83 -2.16
CA GLN A 59 2.47 7.21 -1.91
C GLN A 59 0.95 7.27 -2.00
N ILE A 60 0.30 7.71 -0.92
CA ILE A 60 -1.14 7.94 -0.91
C ILE A 60 -1.38 9.31 -1.55
N LEU A 61 -2.01 9.30 -2.72
CA LEU A 61 -2.39 10.52 -3.41
C LEU A 61 -3.66 11.08 -2.77
N ASP A 62 -3.74 12.40 -2.70
CA ASP A 62 -4.96 13.09 -2.36
C ASP A 62 -6.03 12.80 -3.41
N ASP A 63 -7.17 12.28 -3.01
CA ASP A 63 -8.38 12.65 -3.72
C ASP A 63 -8.68 14.09 -3.29
N ASN A 64 -8.76 15.02 -4.24
CA ASN A 64 -9.21 16.39 -3.99
C ASN A 64 -10.73 16.42 -3.65
N ASP A 65 -11.14 15.55 -2.72
CA ASP A 65 -12.48 15.35 -2.17
C ASP A 65 -12.70 16.21 -0.91
N ASN A 66 -11.66 16.92 -0.45
CA ASN A 66 -11.80 18.02 0.49
C ASN A 66 -12.40 19.24 -0.23
N ASN A 67 -13.71 19.19 -0.49
CA ASN A 67 -14.48 20.39 -0.79
C ASN A 67 -14.13 21.47 0.24
N PRO A 68 -13.82 22.71 -0.17
CA PRO A 68 -13.46 23.76 0.78
C PRO A 68 -14.58 23.94 1.80
N GLN A 69 -14.28 23.68 3.07
CA GLN A 69 -15.14 24.06 4.18
C GLN A 69 -15.06 25.58 4.31
N ILE A 70 -15.95 26.31 3.62
CA ILE A 70 -16.21 27.70 3.99
C ILE A 70 -17.00 27.64 5.29
N SER A 71 -16.31 27.78 6.43
CA SER A 71 -16.99 28.21 7.65
C SER A 71 -17.55 29.60 7.35
N SER A 72 -18.87 29.70 7.22
CA SER A 72 -19.53 30.98 7.14
C SER A 72 -19.32 31.70 8.48
N ASP A 73 -18.24 32.47 8.57
CA ASP A 73 -18.14 33.50 9.60
C ASP A 73 -19.23 34.53 9.28
N GLN A 74 -20.35 34.35 9.97
CA GLN A 74 -21.40 35.33 10.14
C GLN A 74 -20.78 36.58 10.75
N ASN A 75 -20.61 37.66 9.98
CA ASN A 75 -21.03 38.97 10.47
C ASN A 75 -21.20 39.98 9.32
N ARG A 76 -22.46 40.28 9.03
CA ARG A 76 -22.87 41.50 8.34
C ARG A 76 -22.83 42.68 9.31
#